data_AF-A0A4R2CKU3-F1
#
_entry.id   AF-A0A4R2CKU3-F1
#
_cell.length_a   1.000
_cell.length_b   1.000
_cell.length_c   1.000
_cell.angle_alpha   90.00
_cell.angle_beta   90.00
_cell.angle_gamma   90.00
#
_symmetry.space_group_name_H-M   'P 1'
#
loop_
_entity.id
_entity.type
_entity.pdbx_description
1 polymer ?
#
loop_
_entity_poly.entity_id
_entity_poly.type
_entity_poly.pdbx_seq_one_letter_code
_entity_poly.pdbx_strand_id
1 'polypeptide(L)' 'MSDQAHSESAPGTGAALVIRVWRDPPDAAGFKARITRRPDLAADAETTTVVTSPEAVYSEVRAWLERFIDRSSHEGSA' A
#
# COMPACT_ATOMS: atom_id res chain seq x y z
N MET A 1 13.36 17.94 -31.57
CA MET A 1 13.23 17.96 -30.10
C MET A 1 11.76 17.74 -29.83
N SER A 2 11.37 16.53 -29.45
CA SER A 2 9.95 16.22 -29.17
C SER A 2 9.68 16.56 -27.72
N ASP A 3 8.80 17.55 -27.53
CA ASP A 3 8.18 17.88 -26.25
C ASP A 3 7.25 16.71 -25.88
N GLN A 4 7.76 15.79 -25.06
CA GLN A 4 6.97 14.70 -24.52
C GLN A 4 6.18 15.28 -23.35
N ALA A 5 5.05 15.91 -23.68
CA ALA A 5 4.06 16.34 -22.73
C ALA A 5 3.79 15.16 -21.78
N HIS A 6 4.22 15.31 -20.53
CA HIS A 6 3.72 14.52 -19.42
C HIS A 6 2.21 14.70 -19.47
N SER A 7 1.50 13.72 -20.02
CA SER A 7 0.07 13.63 -19.87
C SER A 7 -0.13 13.45 -18.37
N GLU A 8 -0.46 14.54 -17.70
CA GLU A 8 -0.91 14.53 -16.31
C GLU A 8 -2.18 13.68 -16.32
N SER A 9 -2.01 12.38 -16.08
CA SER A 9 -3.12 11.46 -15.92
C SER A 9 -4.03 12.09 -14.88
N ALA A 10 -5.28 12.36 -15.27
CA ALA A 10 -6.35 12.82 -14.38
C ALA A 10 -6.21 12.13 -13.02
N PRO A 11 -6.45 12.81 -11.88
CA PRO A 11 -6.15 12.27 -10.57
C PRO A 11 -6.89 10.94 -10.39
N GLY A 12 -6.20 9.85 -10.71
CA GLY A 12 -6.66 8.51 -10.40
C GLY A 12 -6.77 8.49 -8.89
N THR A 13 -7.79 7.81 -8.39
CA THR A 13 -8.01 7.58 -6.95
C THR A 13 -6.75 6.95 -6.37
N GLY A 14 -5.82 7.80 -5.93
CA GLY A 14 -4.52 7.37 -5.47
C GLY A 14 -4.73 6.57 -4.18
N ALA A 15 -3.99 5.49 -4.03
CA ALA A 15 -3.96 4.73 -2.79
C ALA A 15 -2.52 4.59 -2.33
N ALA A 16 -2.31 4.49 -1.02
CA ALA A 16 -1.00 4.32 -0.44
C ALA A 16 -0.97 3.14 0.54
N LEU A 17 0.13 2.38 0.47
CA LEU A 17 0.49 1.36 1.44
C LEU A 17 1.88 1.67 1.96
N VAL A 18 2.00 1.91 3.28
CA VAL A 18 3.28 2.20 3.94
C VAL A 18 3.60 1.05 4.88
N ILE A 19 4.80 0.50 4.74
CA ILE A 19 5.31 -0.59 5.58
C ILE A 19 6.54 -0.08 6.31
N ARG A 20 6.47 -0.03 7.65
CA ARG A 20 7.63 0.28 8.50
C ARG A 20 8.07 -0.99 9.20
N VAL A 21 9.33 -1.36 9.03
CA VAL A 21 9.91 -2.57 9.63
C VAL A 21 10.95 -2.15 10.66
N TRP A 22 10.85 -2.69 11.86
CA TRP A 22 11.89 -2.60 12.87
C TRP A 22 12.72 -3.87 12.83
N ARG A 23 14.03 -3.71 12.67
CA ARG A 23 14.98 -4.81 12.86
C ARG A 23 15.52 -4.65 14.26
N ASP A 24 15.13 -5.54 15.14
CA ASP A 24 15.74 -5.60 16.47
C ASP A 24 17.20 -6.08 16.37
N PRO A 25 18.06 -5.69 17.32
CA PRO A 25 19.38 -6.29 17.48
C PRO A 25 19.27 -7.82 17.53
N PRO A 26 20.30 -8.57 17.10
CA PRO A 26 20.26 -10.05 17.04
C PRO A 26 19.84 -10.74 18.35
N ASP A 27 19.93 -10.04 19.49
CA ASP A 27 19.65 -10.55 20.84
C ASP A 27 18.25 -10.15 21.36
N ALA A 28 17.53 -9.25 20.66
CA ALA A 28 16.16 -8.86 20.96
C ALA A 28 15.23 -9.57 19.97
N ALA A 29 14.52 -10.58 20.47
CA ALA A 29 13.70 -11.44 19.65
C ALA A 29 12.48 -10.70 19.09
N GLY A 30 12.48 -10.43 17.79
CA GLY A 30 11.24 -10.20 17.06
C GLY A 30 11.39 -9.47 15.73
N PHE A 31 10.80 -10.04 14.68
CA PHE A 31 10.40 -9.21 13.55
C PHE A 31 9.20 -8.36 14.00
N LYS A 32 9.22 -7.07 13.73
CA LYS A 32 8.04 -6.22 13.92
C LYS A 32 7.88 -5.33 12.71
N ALA A 33 6.66 -5.24 12.21
CA ALA A 33 6.31 -4.29 11.18
C ALA A 33 4.96 -3.63 11.46
N ARG A 34 4.81 -2.40 11.00
CA ARG A 34 3.55 -1.66 10.99
C ARG A 34 3.17 -1.37 9.56
N ILE A 35 1.97 -1.75 9.20
CA ILE A 35 1.39 -1.59 7.88
C ILE A 35 0.28 -0.55 8.02
N THR A 36 0.39 0.55 7.28
CA THR A 36 -0.62 1.60 7.22
C THR A 36 -1.17 1.65 5.79
N ARG A 37 -2.49 1.66 5.67
CA ARG A 37 -3.24 1.63 4.40
C ARG A 37 -4.10 2.87 4.28
N ARG A 38 -4.01 3.54 3.14
CA ARG A 38 -4.96 4.57 2.69
C ARG A 38 -5.55 4.13 1.35
N PRO A 39 -6.79 3.63 1.33
CA PRO A 39 -7.42 3.15 0.10
C PRO A 39 -7.82 4.29 -0.84
N ASP A 40 -7.92 5.51 -0.34
CA ASP A 40 -8.17 6.74 -1.09
C ASP A 40 -7.35 7.87 -0.44
N LEU A 41 -6.53 8.56 -1.24
CA LEU A 41 -5.74 9.70 -0.80
C LEU A 41 -6.57 10.98 -0.63
N ALA A 42 -7.75 11.06 -1.24
CA ALA A 42 -8.70 12.17 -1.06
C ALA A 42 -9.51 12.03 0.24
N ALA A 43 -9.57 10.84 0.83
CA ALA A 43 -10.25 10.58 2.09
C ALA A 43 -9.26 10.47 3.27
N ASP A 44 -9.67 10.96 4.45
CA ASP A 44 -8.87 10.88 5.69
C ASP A 44 -8.91 9.49 6.37
N ALA A 45 -9.47 8.48 5.70
CA ALA A 45 -9.54 7.14 6.25
C ALA A 45 -8.20 6.39 6.08
N GLU A 46 -7.56 6.05 7.20
CA GLU A 46 -6.42 5.12 7.23
C GLU A 46 -6.67 3.94 8.17
N THR A 47 -6.08 2.79 7.86
CA THR A 47 -6.08 1.61 8.73
C THR A 47 -4.64 1.20 9.02
N THR A 48 -4.34 0.90 10.28
CA THR A 48 -3.00 0.47 10.71
C THR A 48 -3.06 -0.90 11.39
N THR A 49 -2.17 -1.80 11.00
CA THR A 49 -1.99 -3.13 11.61
C THR A 49 -0.52 -3.32 11.99
N VAL A 50 -0.26 -3.98 13.13
CA VAL A 50 1.08 -4.41 13.54
C VAL A 50 1.18 -5.92 13.32
N VAL A 51 2.27 -6.36 12.70
CA VAL A 51 2.57 -7.77 12.45
C VAL A 51 3.95 -8.14 12.98
N THR A 52 4.12 -9.41 13.34
CA THR A 52 5.34 -9.91 14.00
C THR A 52 6.10 -10.96 13.18
N SER A 53 5.76 -11.14 11.91
CA SER A 53 6.51 -12.00 10.99
C SER A 53 6.58 -11.43 9.56
N PRO A 54 7.63 -11.75 8.79
CA PRO A 54 7.71 -11.42 7.37
C PRO A 54 6.54 -11.98 6.55
N GLU A 55 6.08 -13.20 6.85
CA GLU A 55 4.98 -13.89 6.17
C GLU A 55 3.66 -13.13 6.35
N ALA A 56 3.45 -12.55 7.53
CA ALA A 56 2.29 -11.72 7.79
C ALA A 56 2.34 -10.41 6.99
N VAL A 57 3.51 -9.79 6.82
CA VAL A 57 3.68 -8.64 5.91
C VAL A 57 3.30 -9.02 4.49
N TYR A 58 3.85 -10.13 3.99
CA TYR A 58 3.56 -10.59 2.64
C TYR A 58 2.05 -10.82 2.43
N SER A 59 1.40 -11.51 3.36
CA SER A 59 -0.04 -11.83 3.28
C SER A 59 -0.89 -10.56 3.26
N GLU A 60 -0.56 -9.57 4.09
CA GLU A 60 -1.26 -8.29 4.15
C GLU A 60 -1.03 -7.45 2.88
N VAL A 61 0.19 -7.44 2.34
CA VAL A 61 0.50 -6.72 1.09
C VAL A 61 -0.27 -7.34 -0.07
N ARG A 62 -0.22 -8.67 -0.19
CA ARG A 62 -0.92 -9.41 -1.26
C ARG A 62 -2.42 -9.15 -1.24
N ALA A 63 -3.06 -9.34 -0.09
CA ALA A 63 -4.50 -9.12 0.05
C ALA A 63 -4.92 -7.65 -0.19
N TRP A 64 -4.02 -6.69 0.03
CA TRP A 64 -4.28 -5.29 -0.30
C TRP A 64 -4.17 -5.05 -1.81
N LEU A 65 -3.13 -5.57 -2.47
CA LEU A 65 -2.93 -5.44 -3.91
C LEU A 65 -4.05 -6.10 -4.71
N GLU A 66 -4.48 -7.30 -4.32
CA GLU A 66 -5.60 -8.02 -4.97
C GLU A 66 -6.87 -7.14 -4.95
N ARG A 67 -7.26 -6.61 -3.77
CA ARG A 67 -8.41 -5.71 -3.65
C ARG A 67 -8.24 -4.39 -4.42
N PHE A 68 -7.04 -3.84 -4.45
CA PHE A 68 -6.75 -2.60 -5.17
C PHE A 68 -6.91 -2.77 -6.68
N ILE A 69 -6.39 -3.87 -7.23
CA ILE A 69 -6.52 -4.22 -8.65
C ILE A 69 -7.99 -4.45 -8.98
N ASP A 70 -8.69 -5.27 -8.19
CA ASP A 70 -10.10 -5.57 -8.41
C ASP A 70 -10.94 -4.29 -8.48
N ARG A 71 -10.78 -3.36 -7.52
CA ARG A 71 -11.47 -2.07 -7.53
C ARG A 71 -11.14 -1.25 -8.78
N SER A 72 -9.86 -1.17 -9.14
CA SER A 72 -9.42 -0.39 -10.32
C SER A 72 -9.99 -0.94 -11.63
N SER A 73 -10.20 -2.26 -11.71
CA SER A 73 -10.86 -2.88 -12.87
C SER A 73 -12.35 -2.58 -12.97
N HIS A 74 -13.03 -2.39 -11.83
CA HIS A 74 -14.45 -2.04 -11.81
C HIS A 74 -14.71 -0.56 -12.12
N GLU A 75 -13.83 0.34 -11.69
CA GLU A 75 -13.92 1.79 -12.00
C GLU A 75 -13.67 2.09 -13.50
N GLY A 76 -12.89 1.27 -14.20
CA GLY A 76 -12.59 1.43 -15.63
C GLY A 76 -13.63 0.86 -16.61
N SER A 77 -14.71 0.24 -16.13
CA SER A 77 -15.80 -0.31 -16.97
C SER A 77 -17.09 0.53 -16.97
N ALA A 78 -17.04 1.74 -16.40
CA ALA A 78 -18.17 2.67 -16.31
C ALA A 78 -18.09 3.80 -17.35
#